data_AF-A0A0A0M9U2-F1
#
_entry.id   AF-A0A0A0M9U2-F1
#
_cell.length_a   1.000
_cell.length_b   1.000
_cell.length_c   1.000
_cell.angle_alpha   90.00
_cell.angle_beta   90.00
_cell.angle_gamma   90.00
#
_symmetry.space_group_name_H-M   'P 1'
#
loop_
_entity.id
_entity.type
_entity.pdbx_description
1 polymer ?
#
loop_
_entity_poly.entity_id
_entity_poly.type
_entity_poly.pdbx_seq_one_letter_code
_entity_poly.pdbx_strand_id
1 'polypeptide(L)'
;MQQRVIALEELPMEVPETDAFIEQIVDKFVHRLFPSFVEPGFVACPDEHFPAFAAAMTRAAMARGVVTEVIDLRPAPAERLDEVTERIYVSNRQPLDPTSPPRLLVLVGFDLLEGHDHEEPTYPFRSEFQFDKQHLWLFVGRDRRRLGRLFHNRKLPLYRAAQDLTPQEWR
;
A
#
# COMPACT_ATOMS: atom_id res chain seq x y z
N MET A 1 -53.87 -29.05 -10.39
CA MET A 1 -53.70 -28.35 -9.09
C MET A 1 -52.62 -29.07 -8.29
N GLN A 2 -51.42 -28.51 -8.24
CA GLN A 2 -50.51 -28.58 -7.09
C GLN A 2 -49.39 -27.56 -7.33
N GLN A 3 -49.47 -26.47 -6.57
CA GLN A 3 -48.48 -25.39 -6.49
C GLN A 3 -47.22 -25.91 -5.80
N ARG A 4 -46.07 -25.74 -6.43
CA ARG A 4 -44.78 -25.62 -5.73
C ARG A 4 -44.21 -24.26 -6.05
N VAL A 5 -44.50 -23.31 -5.17
CA VAL A 5 -43.77 -22.05 -5.06
C VAL A 5 -42.47 -22.39 -4.36
N ILE A 6 -41.36 -22.38 -5.09
CA ILE A 6 -40.03 -22.39 -4.48
C ILE A 6 -39.67 -20.91 -4.28
N ALA A 7 -39.58 -20.54 -3.01
CA ALA A 7 -39.21 -19.21 -2.57
C ALA A 7 -37.74 -18.94 -2.89
N LEU A 8 -37.53 -17.71 -3.41
CA LEU A 8 -36.34 -16.87 -3.37
C LEU A 8 -35.08 -17.52 -2.76
N GLU A 9 -34.12 -17.87 -3.61
CA GLU A 9 -32.72 -17.95 -3.21
C GLU A 9 -32.24 -16.52 -2.92
N GLU A 10 -31.98 -16.26 -1.64
CA GLU A 10 -31.20 -15.12 -1.18
C GLU A 10 -29.78 -15.26 -1.75
N LEU A 11 -29.50 -14.51 -2.81
CA LEU A 11 -28.14 -14.23 -3.24
C LEU A 11 -27.45 -13.41 -2.13
N PRO A 12 -26.18 -13.71 -1.80
CA PRO A 12 -25.49 -13.06 -0.69
C PRO A 12 -25.41 -11.56 -0.94
N MET A 13 -25.93 -10.82 0.03
CA MET A 13 -25.80 -9.38 0.18
C MET A 13 -24.32 -9.05 0.32
N GLU A 14 -23.66 -8.60 -0.75
CA GLU A 14 -22.32 -8.03 -0.66
C GLU A 14 -22.35 -6.86 0.35
N VAL A 15 -21.40 -6.92 1.28
CA VAL A 15 -21.50 -6.38 2.64
C VAL A 15 -21.22 -4.86 2.66
N PRO A 16 -22.22 -3.99 2.89
CA PRO A 16 -21.99 -2.53 2.95
C PRO A 16 -21.04 -2.08 4.08
N GLU A 17 -20.80 -2.94 5.09
CA GLU A 17 -19.85 -2.66 6.17
C GLU A 17 -18.38 -2.70 5.72
N THR A 18 -18.05 -3.54 4.73
CA THR A 18 -16.67 -3.64 4.20
C THR A 18 -16.29 -2.37 3.44
N ASP A 19 -17.23 -1.79 2.69
CA ASP A 19 -17.01 -0.55 1.93
C ASP A 19 -16.82 0.66 2.85
N ALA A 20 -17.68 0.82 3.86
CA ALA A 20 -17.56 1.90 4.84
C ALA A 20 -16.25 1.82 5.64
N PHE A 21 -15.77 0.61 5.91
CA PHE A 21 -14.51 0.38 6.60
C PHE A 21 -13.30 0.74 5.75
N ILE A 22 -13.29 0.30 4.49
CA ILE A 22 -12.25 0.66 3.52
C ILE A 22 -12.18 2.18 3.34
N GLU A 23 -13.33 2.84 3.23
CA GLU A 23 -13.40 4.31 3.14
C GLU A 23 -12.78 4.98 4.37
N GLN A 24 -13.00 4.46 5.58
CA GLN A 24 -12.39 5.01 6.79
C GLN A 24 -10.85 4.91 6.78
N ILE A 25 -10.30 3.81 6.30
CA ILE A 25 -8.84 3.60 6.20
C ILE A 25 -8.24 4.56 5.17
N VAL A 26 -8.90 4.63 4.02
CA VAL A 26 -8.50 5.51 2.93
C VAL A 26 -8.55 6.96 3.38
N ASP A 27 -9.60 7.39 4.08
CA ASP A 27 -9.72 8.75 4.59
C ASP A 27 -8.61 9.06 5.61
N LYS A 28 -8.32 8.14 6.55
CA LYS A 28 -7.19 8.25 7.50
C LYS A 28 -5.85 8.42 6.79
N PHE A 29 -5.62 7.72 5.68
CA PHE A 29 -4.38 7.84 4.91
C PHE A 29 -4.35 9.14 4.11
N VAL A 30 -5.44 9.47 3.44
CA VAL A 30 -5.53 10.61 2.53
C VAL A 30 -5.47 11.93 3.30
N HIS A 31 -6.00 12.02 4.52
CA HIS A 31 -5.76 13.16 5.43
C HIS A 31 -4.29 13.33 5.83
N ARG A 32 -3.43 12.34 5.63
CA ARG A 32 -1.98 12.45 5.89
C ARG A 32 -1.16 12.80 4.65
N LEU A 33 -1.78 12.82 3.47
CA LEU A 33 -1.13 13.25 2.23
C LEU A 33 -1.00 14.79 2.12
N PHE A 34 -1.28 15.56 3.18
CA PHE A 34 -1.12 17.01 3.20
C PHE A 34 0.36 17.45 3.38
N PRO A 35 0.74 18.63 2.86
CA PRO A 35 2.12 18.95 2.46
C PRO A 35 3.13 19.13 3.60
N SER A 36 2.69 19.11 4.85
CA SER A 36 3.57 19.41 5.99
C SER A 36 4.28 18.17 6.55
N PHE A 37 3.69 16.97 6.37
CA PHE A 37 4.20 15.70 6.92
C PHE A 37 3.72 14.52 6.08
N VAL A 38 4.36 14.28 4.93
CA VAL A 38 4.15 13.06 4.15
C VAL A 38 4.99 11.95 4.79
N GLU A 39 4.48 11.33 5.84
CA GLU A 39 5.10 10.13 6.41
C GLU A 39 4.64 8.91 5.60
N PRO A 40 5.58 8.10 5.05
CA PRO A 40 5.25 6.85 4.39
C PRO A 40 4.41 5.92 5.29
N GLY A 41 3.51 5.17 4.69
CA GLY A 41 2.62 4.26 5.42
C GLY A 41 2.82 2.81 5.04
N PHE A 42 2.55 1.89 5.97
CA PHE A 42 2.33 0.49 5.63
C PHE A 42 0.99 -0.01 6.15
N VAL A 43 0.36 -0.92 5.42
CA VAL A 43 -0.93 -1.51 5.78
C VAL A 43 -0.91 -3.01 5.50
N ALA A 44 -1.33 -3.79 6.48
CA ALA A 44 -1.70 -5.18 6.21
C ALA A 44 -3.13 -5.23 5.66
N CYS A 45 -3.29 -5.75 4.45
CA CYS A 45 -4.57 -5.86 3.77
C CYS A 45 -4.79 -7.31 3.35
N PRO A 46 -5.89 -7.97 3.78
CA PRO A 46 -6.27 -9.28 3.29
C PRO A 46 -6.48 -9.28 1.76
N ASP A 47 -6.07 -10.35 1.08
CA ASP A 47 -6.13 -10.43 -0.39
C ASP A 47 -7.57 -10.23 -0.92
N GLU A 48 -8.57 -10.71 -0.19
CA GLU A 48 -10.00 -10.56 -0.51
C GLU A 48 -10.49 -9.09 -0.49
N HIS A 49 -9.85 -8.23 0.31
CA HIS A 49 -10.20 -6.82 0.41
C HIS A 49 -9.31 -5.91 -0.47
N PHE A 50 -8.20 -6.43 -0.97
CA PHE A 50 -7.23 -5.64 -1.71
C PHE A 50 -7.82 -4.93 -2.95
N PRO A 51 -8.64 -5.56 -3.82
CA PRO A 51 -9.22 -4.88 -4.97
C PRO A 51 -10.08 -3.67 -4.58
N ALA A 52 -10.94 -3.82 -3.57
CA ALA A 52 -11.79 -2.75 -3.06
C ALA A 52 -10.97 -1.64 -2.38
N PHE A 53 -9.96 -2.02 -1.60
CA PHE A 53 -9.02 -1.10 -0.98
C PHE A 53 -8.25 -0.26 -2.01
N ALA A 54 -7.68 -0.91 -3.03
CA ALA A 54 -6.95 -0.22 -4.10
C ALA A 54 -7.86 0.75 -4.87
N ALA A 55 -9.08 0.33 -5.22
CA ALA A 55 -10.04 1.19 -5.89
C ALA A 55 -10.43 2.41 -5.04
N ALA A 56 -10.73 2.22 -3.75
CA ALA A 56 -11.07 3.31 -2.85
C ALA A 56 -9.88 4.27 -2.66
N MET A 57 -8.66 3.75 -2.48
CA MET A 57 -7.44 4.53 -2.37
C MET A 57 -7.21 5.39 -3.62
N THR A 58 -7.33 4.79 -4.82
CA THR A 58 -7.20 5.52 -6.08
C THR A 58 -8.24 6.64 -6.19
N ARG A 59 -9.51 6.37 -5.87
CA ARG A 59 -10.57 7.40 -5.90
C ARG A 59 -10.25 8.57 -4.97
N ALA A 60 -9.84 8.28 -3.74
CA ALA A 60 -9.57 9.32 -2.75
C ALA A 60 -8.29 10.12 -3.03
N ALA A 61 -7.24 9.46 -3.55
CA ALA A 61 -6.04 10.12 -4.05
C ALA A 61 -6.37 11.05 -5.23
N MET A 62 -7.16 10.57 -6.20
CA MET A 62 -7.59 11.37 -7.35
C MET A 62 -8.41 12.58 -6.93
N ALA A 63 -9.30 12.45 -5.95
CA ALA A 63 -10.07 13.58 -5.41
C ALA A 63 -9.19 14.69 -4.79
N ARG A 64 -7.92 14.38 -4.48
CA ARG A 64 -6.91 15.30 -3.97
C ARG A 64 -5.87 15.72 -5.03
N GLY A 65 -6.08 15.36 -6.30
CA GLY A 65 -5.12 15.65 -7.38
C GLY A 65 -3.85 14.80 -7.34
N VAL A 66 -3.87 13.66 -6.61
CA VAL A 66 -2.75 12.72 -6.53
C VAL A 66 -2.96 11.58 -7.53
N VAL A 67 -1.95 11.29 -8.35
CA VAL A 67 -1.98 10.15 -9.28
C VAL A 67 -1.54 8.90 -8.52
N THR A 68 -2.31 7.81 -8.59
CA THR A 68 -1.95 6.55 -7.93
C THR A 68 -1.31 5.59 -8.93
N GLU A 69 -0.23 4.94 -8.51
CA GLU A 69 0.42 3.86 -9.24
C GLU A 69 0.57 2.65 -8.30
N VAL A 70 0.14 1.47 -8.77
CA VAL A 70 0.18 0.23 -7.99
C VAL A 70 1.14 -0.75 -8.66
N ILE A 71 2.12 -1.25 -7.90
CA ILE A 71 3.10 -2.24 -8.36
C ILE A 71 2.95 -3.51 -7.52
N ASP A 72 2.74 -4.63 -8.20
CA ASP A 72 2.67 -5.95 -7.57
C ASP A 72 4.05 -6.61 -7.51
N LEU A 73 4.60 -6.72 -6.30
CA LEU A 73 5.88 -7.37 -6.04
C LEU A 73 5.75 -8.90 -5.91
N ARG A 74 4.55 -9.44 -5.67
CA ARG A 74 4.33 -10.85 -5.31
C ARG A 74 4.94 -11.87 -6.28
N PRO A 75 4.98 -11.66 -7.61
CA PRO A 75 5.56 -12.64 -8.52
C PRO A 75 7.05 -12.89 -8.33
N ALA A 76 7.81 -11.86 -7.93
CA ALA A 76 9.27 -11.89 -7.78
C ALA A 76 9.71 -10.71 -6.90
N PRO A 77 9.52 -10.78 -5.56
CA PRO A 77 9.57 -9.59 -4.71
C PRO A 77 10.88 -8.82 -4.76
N ALA A 78 12.02 -9.52 -4.75
CA ALA A 78 13.33 -8.90 -4.78
C ALA A 78 13.61 -8.24 -6.13
N GLU A 79 13.44 -8.98 -7.23
CA GLU A 79 13.68 -8.49 -8.58
C GLU A 79 12.79 -7.30 -8.93
N ARG A 80 11.50 -7.35 -8.53
CA ARG A 80 10.56 -6.24 -8.71
C ARG A 80 10.94 -5.02 -7.87
N LEU A 81 11.46 -5.22 -6.66
CA LEU A 81 11.92 -4.09 -5.86
C LEU A 81 13.20 -3.48 -6.44
N ASP A 82 14.08 -4.27 -7.04
CA ASP A 82 15.26 -3.76 -7.75
C ASP A 82 14.85 -2.89 -8.96
N GLU A 83 13.88 -3.34 -9.76
CA GLU A 83 13.29 -2.54 -10.87
C GLU A 83 12.73 -1.20 -10.35
N VAL A 84 12.01 -1.23 -9.22
CA VAL A 84 11.48 -0.04 -8.57
C VAL A 84 12.61 0.87 -8.08
N THR A 85 13.65 0.29 -7.49
CA THR A 85 14.81 1.03 -6.97
C THR A 85 15.56 1.75 -8.09
N GLU A 86 15.83 1.07 -9.19
CA GLU A 86 16.46 1.67 -10.37
C GLU A 86 15.61 2.82 -10.93
N ARG A 87 14.29 2.63 -10.99
CA ARG A 87 13.38 3.67 -11.46
C ARG A 87 13.41 4.92 -10.57
N ILE A 88 13.35 4.76 -9.25
CA ILE A 88 13.43 5.89 -8.31
C ILE A 88 14.80 6.57 -8.40
N TYR A 89 15.88 5.79 -8.52
CA TYR A 89 17.24 6.31 -8.68
C TYR A 89 17.33 7.26 -9.87
N VAL A 90 16.74 6.90 -11.01
CA VAL A 90 16.67 7.77 -12.19
C VAL A 90 15.78 8.98 -11.92
N SER A 91 14.60 8.76 -11.33
CA SER A 91 13.63 9.80 -10.98
C SER A 91 14.22 10.90 -10.08
N ASN A 92 14.92 10.51 -9.01
CA ASN A 92 15.54 11.40 -8.03
C ASN A 92 16.61 12.33 -8.62
N ARG A 93 17.17 11.98 -9.77
CA ARG A 93 18.18 12.78 -10.48
C ARG A 93 17.56 13.80 -11.43
N GLN A 94 16.27 13.69 -11.71
CA GLN A 94 15.57 14.65 -12.55
C GLN A 94 15.11 15.85 -11.72
N PRO A 95 15.14 17.07 -12.27
CA PRO A 95 14.54 18.23 -11.63
C PRO A 95 13.06 17.97 -11.30
N LEU A 96 12.64 18.35 -10.10
CA LEU A 96 11.22 18.36 -9.74
C LEU A 96 10.50 19.35 -10.64
N ASP A 97 9.53 18.85 -11.40
CA ASP A 97 8.57 19.70 -12.11
C ASP A 97 7.50 20.16 -11.11
N PRO A 98 7.44 21.46 -10.77
CA PRO A 98 6.47 21.98 -9.80
C PRO A 98 5.02 21.93 -10.32
N THR A 99 4.83 21.68 -11.62
CA THR A 99 3.50 21.57 -12.25
C THR A 99 3.00 20.13 -12.31
N SER A 100 3.88 19.15 -12.09
CA SER A 100 3.51 17.74 -12.05
C SER A 100 2.72 17.41 -10.77
N PRO A 101 1.61 16.67 -10.87
CA PRO A 101 0.84 16.28 -9.69
C PRO A 101 1.67 15.31 -8.82
N PRO A 102 1.48 15.34 -7.48
CA PRO A 102 2.07 14.34 -6.60
C PRO A 102 1.62 12.92 -6.99
N ARG A 103 2.49 11.94 -6.80
CA ARG A 103 2.23 10.54 -7.15
C ARG A 103 2.23 9.66 -5.90
N LEU A 104 1.19 8.89 -5.69
CA LEU A 104 1.15 7.84 -4.67
C LEU A 104 1.62 6.53 -5.28
N LEU A 105 2.76 6.01 -4.82
CA LEU A 105 3.28 4.71 -5.22
C LEU A 105 2.92 3.64 -4.17
N VAL A 106 2.15 2.65 -4.60
CA VAL A 106 1.65 1.55 -3.77
C VAL A 106 2.40 0.27 -4.13
N LEU A 107 3.18 -0.27 -3.20
CA LEU A 107 3.92 -1.52 -3.39
C LEU A 107 3.19 -2.68 -2.70
N VAL A 108 2.70 -3.64 -3.47
CA VAL A 108 1.89 -4.77 -2.98
C VAL A 108 2.75 -6.02 -2.81
N GLY A 109 2.56 -6.75 -1.72
CA GLY A 109 3.37 -7.93 -1.38
C GLY A 109 4.68 -7.58 -0.68
N PHE A 110 4.77 -6.38 -0.09
CA PHE A 110 5.99 -5.91 0.56
C PHE A 110 6.36 -6.73 1.81
N ASP A 111 5.38 -7.41 2.41
CA ASP A 111 5.60 -8.36 3.50
C ASP A 111 6.41 -9.60 3.09
N LEU A 112 6.47 -9.92 1.79
CA LEU A 112 7.23 -11.05 1.26
C LEU A 112 8.74 -10.77 1.18
N LEU A 113 9.14 -9.51 1.27
CA LEU A 113 10.55 -9.10 1.38
C LEU A 113 11.10 -9.40 2.78
N GLU A 114 10.24 -9.75 3.73
CA GLU A 114 10.62 -10.33 5.00
C GLU A 114 10.94 -11.82 4.81
N GLY A 115 12.14 -12.07 4.28
CA GLY A 115 12.65 -13.40 3.93
C GLY A 115 13.18 -14.22 5.11
N HIS A 116 13.40 -15.52 4.86
CA HIS A 116 13.84 -16.54 5.83
C HIS A 116 15.27 -16.33 6.37
N ASP A 117 16.15 -15.70 5.57
CA ASP A 117 17.59 -15.52 5.89
C ASP A 117 18.01 -14.05 6.16
N HIS A 118 17.05 -13.12 6.22
CA HIS A 118 17.21 -11.77 6.81
C HIS A 118 18.31 -10.79 6.32
N GLU A 119 19.11 -11.08 5.30
CA GLU A 119 20.30 -10.24 5.07
C GLU A 119 20.15 -9.03 4.10
N GLU A 120 19.38 -9.05 3.00
CA GLU A 120 19.66 -8.03 1.95
C GLU A 120 18.53 -7.33 1.15
N PRO A 121 17.23 -7.70 1.09
CA PRO A 121 16.39 -7.25 -0.03
C PRO A 121 15.91 -5.78 0.04
N THR A 122 16.27 -4.99 1.06
CA THR A 122 15.80 -3.58 1.19
C THR A 122 16.92 -2.55 1.10
N TYR A 123 18.15 -3.00 0.89
CA TYR A 123 19.27 -2.17 0.48
C TYR A 123 19.72 -2.63 -0.91
N PRO A 124 19.77 -1.75 -1.94
CA PRO A 124 19.87 -0.30 -1.85
C PRO A 124 18.54 0.48 -1.78
N PHE A 125 17.37 -0.17 -1.85
CA PHE A 125 16.05 0.50 -1.88
C PHE A 125 15.88 1.63 -0.84
N ARG A 126 16.25 1.40 0.44
CA ARG A 126 16.15 2.41 1.51
C ARG A 126 16.82 3.73 1.16
N SER A 127 17.98 3.68 0.49
CA SER A 127 18.78 4.86 0.16
C SER A 127 18.06 5.75 -0.84
N GLU A 128 17.40 5.16 -1.83
CA GLU A 128 16.68 5.92 -2.87
C GLU A 128 15.32 6.40 -2.35
N PHE A 129 14.61 5.54 -1.63
CA PHE A 129 13.31 5.84 -1.03
C PHE A 129 13.36 7.05 -0.06
N GLN A 130 14.36 7.11 0.84
CA GLN A 130 14.40 8.17 1.87
C GLN A 130 14.66 9.58 1.33
N PHE A 131 15.20 9.67 0.11
CA PHE A 131 15.47 10.95 -0.56
C PHE A 131 14.49 11.22 -1.70
N ASP A 132 13.53 10.34 -1.91
CA ASP A 132 12.49 10.54 -2.90
C ASP A 132 11.58 11.69 -2.51
N LYS A 133 11.51 12.67 -3.41
CA LYS A 133 10.66 13.86 -3.28
C LYS A 133 9.49 13.86 -4.26
N GLN A 134 9.42 12.87 -5.13
CA GLN A 134 8.46 12.77 -6.21
C GLN A 134 7.26 11.88 -5.86
N HIS A 135 7.46 10.91 -4.96
CA HIS A 135 6.41 9.97 -4.58
C HIS A 135 6.01 10.07 -3.10
N LEU A 136 4.71 9.88 -2.86
CA LEU A 136 4.12 9.47 -1.61
C LEU A 136 4.15 7.92 -1.59
N TRP A 137 4.38 7.32 -0.43
CA TRP A 137 4.69 5.90 -0.33
C TRP A 137 3.69 5.13 0.52
N LEU A 138 3.16 4.04 -0.03
CA LEU A 138 2.31 3.09 0.67
C LEU A 138 2.81 1.65 0.44
N PHE A 139 3.18 0.96 1.52
CA PHE A 139 3.61 -0.43 1.52
C PHE A 139 2.44 -1.33 1.93
N VAL A 140 2.04 -2.25 1.06
CA VAL A 140 0.93 -3.15 1.30
C VAL A 140 1.44 -4.58 1.37
N GLY A 141 0.97 -5.33 2.35
CA GLY A 141 1.24 -6.75 2.47
C GLY A 141 0.10 -7.49 3.15
N ARG A 142 0.14 -8.81 3.16
CA ARG A 142 -0.90 -9.62 3.85
C ARG A 142 -0.60 -9.81 5.34
N ASP A 143 0.69 -9.94 5.70
CA ASP A 143 1.09 -10.25 7.07
C ASP A 143 1.64 -9.01 7.78
N ARG A 144 0.82 -8.47 8.70
CA ARG A 144 1.20 -7.33 9.54
C ARG A 144 2.46 -7.57 10.35
N ARG A 145 2.69 -8.79 10.84
CA ARG A 145 3.86 -9.09 11.68
C ARG A 145 5.13 -8.96 10.86
N ARG A 146 5.12 -9.39 9.60
CA ARG A 146 6.25 -9.26 8.68
C ARG A 146 6.53 -7.80 8.34
N LEU A 147 5.49 -7.04 7.96
CA LEU A 147 5.61 -5.59 7.73
C LEU A 147 6.15 -4.88 8.97
N GLY A 148 5.56 -5.16 10.13
CA GLY A 148 5.99 -4.60 11.41
C GLY A 148 7.45 -4.93 11.74
N ARG A 149 7.94 -6.13 11.40
CA ARG A 149 9.37 -6.46 11.55
C ARG A 149 10.23 -5.61 10.63
N LEU A 150 9.89 -5.45 9.36
CA LEU A 150 10.63 -4.60 8.42
C LEU A 150 10.75 -3.15 8.92
N PHE A 151 9.66 -2.55 9.40
CA PHE A 151 9.61 -1.11 9.74
C PHE A 151 9.90 -0.78 11.21
N HIS A 152 9.74 -1.71 12.15
CA HIS A 152 9.95 -1.45 13.58
C HIS A 152 11.20 -2.14 14.16
N ASN A 153 11.92 -2.95 13.40
CA ASN A 153 13.17 -3.55 13.87
C ASN A 153 14.38 -2.63 13.59
N ARG A 154 15.01 -2.14 14.66
CA ARG A 154 16.21 -1.29 14.60
C ARG A 154 17.42 -1.89 13.88
N LYS A 155 17.44 -3.21 13.66
CA LYS A 155 18.51 -3.90 12.93
C LYS A 155 18.30 -3.93 11.42
N LEU A 156 17.11 -3.58 10.94
CA LEU A 156 16.77 -3.65 9.52
C LEU A 156 16.83 -2.27 8.86
N PRO A 157 17.16 -2.19 7.56
CA PRO A 157 17.32 -0.92 6.84
C PRO A 157 16.08 -0.02 6.87
N LEU A 158 14.89 -0.60 6.95
CA LEU A 158 13.62 0.13 6.92
C LEU A 158 13.13 0.58 8.31
N TYR A 159 13.96 0.49 9.35
CA TYR A 159 13.58 1.00 10.67
C TYR A 159 13.08 2.45 10.60
N ARG A 160 11.86 2.69 11.11
CA ARG A 160 11.16 3.97 11.09
C ARG A 160 10.98 4.60 9.70
N ALA A 161 11.04 3.80 8.63
CA ALA A 161 10.78 4.29 7.27
C ALA A 161 9.30 4.58 7.01
N ALA A 162 8.39 3.87 7.70
CA ALA A 162 6.95 4.00 7.50
C ALA A 162 6.17 3.73 8.79
N GLN A 163 4.97 4.27 8.88
CA GLN A 163 4.06 4.10 10.02
C GLN A 163 3.04 2.99 9.77
N ASP A 164 2.67 2.24 10.82
CA ASP A 164 1.60 1.24 10.77
C ASP A 164 0.22 1.91 10.63
N LEU A 165 -0.44 1.67 9.52
CA LEU A 165 -1.79 2.12 9.19
C LEU A 165 -2.82 1.01 9.28
N THR A 166 -2.41 -0.20 9.66
CA THR A 166 -3.29 -1.35 9.72
C THR A 166 -4.40 -1.10 10.75
N PRO A 167 -5.67 -1.08 10.32
CA PRO A 167 -6.79 -0.87 11.22
C PRO A 167 -6.97 -2.10 12.12
N GLN A 168 -7.60 -1.92 13.28
CA GLN A 168 -7.64 -2.94 14.33
C GLN A 168 -8.31 -4.25 13.87
N GLU A 169 -9.26 -4.14 12.97
CA GLU A 169 -10.08 -5.20 12.41
C GLU A 169 -9.32 -6.07 11.40
N TRP A 170 -8.19 -5.58 10.87
CA TRP A 170 -7.27 -6.33 10.00
C TRP A 170 -5.97 -6.76 10.72
N ARG A 171 -5.87 -6.56 12.04
CA ARG A 171 -4.68 -6.96 12.83
C ARG A 171 -4.77 -8.39 13.34
#